data_AF-K9KG01-F1
#
_entry.id   AF-K9KG01-F1
#
_cell.length_a   1.000
_cell.length_b   1.000
_cell.length_c   1.000
_cell.angle_alpha   90.00
_cell.angle_beta   90.00
_cell.angle_gamma   90.00
#
_symmetry.space_group_name_H-M   'P 1'
#
loop_
_entity.id
_entity.type
_entity.pdbx_description
1 polymer ?
#
loop_
_entity_poly.entity_id
_entity_poly.type
_entity_poly.pdbx_seq_one_letter_code
_entity_poly.pdbx_strand_id
1 'polypeptide(L)'
;SDHKAVVHSKSSPEITLRFESGPGAVIHSLLAEKNGFLQCHIENFSTEFLTSSLMNIQHFLEDETVATVMPMKIQVSNTKINLKDDSPRSSSISLEPAPVTVHIDHLVVERNDDGSFHIRDSQMLNIGNDLKEDVKSESTLLTSGKYDLKKQHSVTQATQTSPEVPWPSQSVNFPEYSFDFTREQLMEENESLKQELAKAKMALAEAHSEKDALLHRIKKMTVE
;
A
#
# COMPACT_ATOMS: atom_id res chain seq x y z
N SER A 1 30.24 51.86 4.11
CA SER A 1 29.98 50.60 3.39
C SER A 1 29.79 49.50 4.40
N ASP A 2 28.59 48.94 4.51
CA ASP A 2 28.40 47.61 5.08
C ASP A 2 27.04 47.08 4.63
N HIS A 3 27.02 46.45 3.46
CA HIS A 3 25.88 45.65 3.02
C HIS A 3 26.01 44.28 3.66
N LYS A 4 25.36 44.11 4.81
CA LYS A 4 25.20 42.80 5.46
C LYS A 4 24.33 41.93 4.56
N ALA A 5 24.98 41.14 3.70
CA ALA A 5 24.31 40.13 2.89
C ALA A 5 23.65 39.11 3.83
N VAL A 6 22.33 39.10 3.86
CA VAL A 6 21.55 38.05 4.51
C VAL A 6 21.72 36.80 3.67
N VAL A 7 22.60 35.90 4.11
CA VAL A 7 22.73 34.56 3.56
C VAL A 7 21.48 33.80 3.98
N HIS A 8 20.44 33.80 3.14
CA HIS A 8 19.37 32.84 3.26
C HIS A 8 19.97 31.46 2.95
N SER A 9 20.20 30.65 3.99
CA SER A 9 20.44 29.21 3.81
C SER A 9 19.22 28.66 3.07
N LYS A 10 19.38 28.34 1.78
CA LYS A 10 18.33 27.69 0.99
C LYS A 10 18.09 26.32 1.61
N SER A 11 17.03 26.17 2.40
CA SER A 11 16.53 24.85 2.75
C SER A 11 16.06 24.16 1.48
N SER A 12 16.34 22.87 1.34
CA SER A 12 15.70 22.05 0.32
C SER A 12 14.18 22.09 0.52
N PRO A 13 13.38 21.99 -0.56
CA PRO A 13 11.94 21.87 -0.42
C PRO A 13 11.59 20.56 0.30
N GLU A 14 10.63 20.61 1.23
CA GLU A 14 10.15 19.43 1.97
C GLU A 14 9.50 18.40 1.04
N ILE A 15 8.96 18.84 -0.11
CA ILE A 15 8.36 18.00 -1.13
C ILE A 15 8.89 18.41 -2.51
N THR A 16 9.45 17.46 -3.25
CA THR A 16 9.86 17.62 -4.64
C THR A 16 9.09 16.64 -5.51
N LEU A 17 8.48 17.13 -6.58
CA LEU A 17 7.77 16.31 -7.57
C LEU A 17 8.39 16.53 -8.95
N ARG A 18 8.66 15.44 -9.67
CA ARG A 18 9.13 15.48 -11.05
C ARG A 18 8.36 14.47 -11.89
N PHE A 19 7.79 14.94 -12.99
CA PHE A 19 7.18 14.11 -14.01
C PHE A 19 7.97 14.26 -15.30
N GLU A 20 8.38 13.14 -15.89
CA GLU A 20 9.15 13.10 -17.13
C GLU A 20 8.45 12.18 -18.14
N SER A 21 8.33 12.58 -19.41
CA SER A 21 7.68 11.80 -20.46
C SER A 21 8.40 11.95 -21.81
N GLY A 22 8.20 10.98 -22.71
CA GLY A 22 8.86 10.94 -24.02
C GLY A 22 10.24 10.26 -23.99
N PRO A 23 11.03 10.35 -25.09
CA PRO A 23 12.25 9.56 -25.27
C PRO A 23 13.31 9.71 -24.16
N GLY A 24 13.36 10.87 -23.51
CA GLY A 24 14.26 11.10 -22.36
C GLY A 24 13.93 10.24 -21.14
N ALA A 25 12.66 9.87 -20.96
CA ALA A 25 12.19 9.12 -19.80
C ALA A 25 12.59 7.63 -19.83
N VAL A 26 13.07 7.11 -20.97
CA VAL A 26 13.56 5.72 -21.13
C VAL A 26 14.63 5.36 -20.08
N ILE A 27 15.37 6.36 -19.59
CA ILE A 27 16.40 6.19 -18.56
C ILE A 27 15.84 5.63 -17.24
N HIS A 28 14.54 5.83 -16.97
CA HIS A 28 13.89 5.37 -15.74
C HIS A 28 13.23 4.01 -15.93
N SER A 29 12.59 3.80 -17.09
CA SER A 29 12.09 2.49 -17.52
C SER A 29 11.70 2.51 -19.00
N LEU A 30 11.51 1.34 -19.60
CA LEU A 30 11.06 1.23 -20.99
C LEU A 30 9.64 1.79 -21.17
N LEU A 31 8.76 1.58 -20.18
CA LEU A 31 7.38 2.04 -20.23
C LEU A 31 7.26 3.56 -20.01
N ALA A 32 8.25 4.18 -19.37
CA ALA A 32 8.26 5.60 -19.07
C ALA A 32 8.30 6.49 -20.33
N GLU A 33 8.83 6.02 -21.46
CA GLU A 33 8.78 6.76 -22.73
C GLU A 33 7.33 7.12 -23.11
N LYS A 34 6.44 6.14 -22.96
CA LYS A 34 5.03 6.25 -23.38
C LYS A 34 4.13 6.76 -22.27
N ASN A 35 4.28 6.24 -21.06
CA ASN A 35 3.34 6.48 -19.95
C ASN A 35 3.87 7.54 -18.96
N GLY A 36 5.11 7.98 -19.12
CA GLY A 36 5.79 8.90 -18.20
C GLY A 36 6.34 8.21 -16.96
N PHE A 37 7.21 8.92 -16.25
CA PHE A 37 7.79 8.53 -14.98
C PHE A 37 7.53 9.60 -13.93
N LEU A 38 6.98 9.19 -12.79
CA LEU A 38 6.74 10.08 -11.66
C LEU A 38 7.77 9.83 -10.56
N GLN A 39 8.53 10.86 -10.20
CA GLN A 39 9.43 10.87 -9.06
C GLN A 39 8.91 11.85 -8.00
N CYS A 40 8.80 11.38 -6.77
CA CYS A 40 8.42 12.18 -5.62
C CYS A 40 9.45 11.99 -4.50
N HIS A 41 9.90 13.09 -3.89
CA HIS A 41 10.76 13.07 -2.73
C HIS A 41 10.14 13.92 -1.62
N ILE A 42 9.93 13.31 -0.47
CA ILE A 42 9.39 13.93 0.74
C ILE A 42 10.46 13.80 1.81
N GLU A 43 10.89 14.92 2.38
CA GLU A 43 11.96 14.95 3.37
C GLU A 43 11.67 16.01 4.43
N ASN A 44 11.91 15.67 5.71
CA ASN A 44 11.74 16.59 6.84
C ASN A 44 10.32 17.17 6.94
N PHE A 45 9.31 16.41 6.54
CA PHE A 45 7.93 16.87 6.40
C PHE A 45 7.09 16.51 7.64
N SER A 46 6.34 17.46 8.19
CA SER A 46 5.41 17.20 9.30
C SER A 46 4.03 17.76 8.98
N THR A 47 3.00 16.91 9.05
CA THR A 47 1.62 17.31 8.71
C THR A 47 0.56 16.67 9.60
N GLU A 48 -0.67 17.13 9.43
CA GLU A 48 -1.89 16.55 10.01
C GLU A 48 -2.75 15.96 8.88
N PHE A 49 -3.31 14.77 9.11
CA PHE A 49 -4.20 14.10 8.19
C PHE A 49 -5.50 13.73 8.91
N LEU A 50 -6.64 14.04 8.32
CA LEU A 50 -7.94 13.75 8.92
C LEU A 50 -8.23 12.25 8.81
N THR A 51 -8.75 11.64 9.88
CA THR A 51 -9.14 10.23 9.87
C THR A 51 -10.22 9.97 8.84
N SER A 52 -11.16 10.90 8.65
CA SER A 52 -12.16 10.83 7.58
C SER A 52 -11.53 10.73 6.19
N SER A 53 -10.46 11.48 5.91
CA SER A 53 -9.77 11.44 4.62
C SER A 53 -9.08 10.10 4.38
N LEU A 54 -8.51 9.50 5.43
CA LEU A 54 -7.91 8.17 5.35
C LEU A 54 -8.95 7.08 5.10
N MET A 55 -10.08 7.14 5.83
CA MET A 55 -11.15 6.15 5.72
C MET A 55 -11.86 6.19 4.37
N ASN A 56 -11.96 7.38 3.75
CA ASN A 56 -12.65 7.56 2.48
C ASN A 56 -11.72 7.50 1.26
N ILE A 57 -10.43 7.15 1.43
CA ILE A 57 -9.48 7.09 0.31
C ILE A 57 -9.86 6.05 -0.74
N GLN A 58 -10.63 5.03 -0.36
CA GLN A 58 -11.13 3.99 -1.28
C GLN A 58 -11.92 4.57 -2.45
N HIS A 59 -12.73 5.62 -2.22
CA HIS A 59 -13.55 6.23 -3.26
C HIS A 59 -12.72 6.90 -4.36
N PHE A 60 -11.46 7.23 -4.08
CA PHE A 60 -10.51 7.68 -5.09
C PHE A 60 -9.95 6.55 -5.95
N LEU A 61 -9.94 5.32 -5.42
CA LEU A 61 -9.41 4.12 -6.08
C LEU A 61 -10.48 3.30 -6.80
N GLU A 62 -11.76 3.63 -6.63
CA GLU A 62 -12.93 2.91 -7.14
C GLU A 62 -13.21 3.12 -8.64
N ASP A 63 -12.47 3.98 -9.34
CA ASP A 63 -12.67 4.15 -10.79
C ASP A 63 -12.46 2.81 -11.52
N GLU A 64 -13.55 2.28 -12.12
CA GLU A 64 -13.59 0.98 -12.82
C GLU A 64 -12.63 0.89 -14.04
N THR A 65 -11.95 1.98 -14.38
CA THR A 65 -10.97 1.97 -15.46
C THR A 65 -9.63 1.43 -14.97
N VAL A 66 -9.10 0.43 -15.67
CA VAL A 66 -7.74 -0.06 -15.40
C VAL A 66 -6.76 1.09 -15.69
N ALA A 67 -6.26 1.72 -14.63
CA ALA A 67 -5.32 2.83 -14.74
C ALA A 67 -4.06 2.36 -15.49
N THR A 68 -3.70 3.08 -16.54
CA THR A 68 -2.47 2.81 -17.30
C THR A 68 -1.27 2.69 -16.36
N VAL A 69 -0.40 1.72 -16.62
CA VAL A 69 0.78 1.51 -15.78
C VAL A 69 1.76 2.65 -16.01
N MET A 70 1.79 3.60 -15.08
CA MET A 70 2.78 4.67 -15.03
C MET A 70 3.83 4.29 -13.98
N PRO A 71 5.07 4.00 -14.38
CA PRO A 71 6.15 3.74 -13.45
C PRO A 71 6.40 4.95 -12.54
N MET A 72 6.65 4.70 -11.26
CA MET A 72 6.87 5.79 -10.30
C MET A 72 7.83 5.40 -9.17
N LYS A 73 8.46 6.39 -8.56
CA LYS A 73 9.32 6.26 -7.38
C LYS A 73 9.02 7.37 -6.38
N ILE A 74 8.50 7.01 -5.22
CA ILE A 74 8.19 7.90 -4.11
C ILE A 74 9.17 7.59 -2.98
N GLN A 75 9.95 8.57 -2.57
CA GLN A 75 10.91 8.47 -1.47
C GLN A 75 10.43 9.37 -0.34
N VAL A 76 10.29 8.81 0.87
CA VAL A 76 9.84 9.53 2.05
C VAL A 76 10.88 9.35 3.14
N SER A 77 11.30 10.45 3.75
CA SER A 77 12.30 10.45 4.81
C SER A 77 12.01 11.49 5.88
N ASN A 78 12.37 11.18 7.12
CA ASN A 78 12.14 12.02 8.31
C ASN A 78 10.76 12.70 8.31
N THR A 79 9.70 11.92 8.12
CA THR A 79 8.34 12.42 7.96
C THR A 79 7.48 12.06 9.17
N LYS A 80 6.68 13.02 9.65
CA LYS A 80 5.74 12.86 10.76
C LYS A 80 4.32 13.19 10.31
N ILE A 81 3.40 12.25 10.47
CA ILE A 81 1.98 12.43 10.12
C ILE A 81 1.16 12.26 11.39
N ASN A 82 0.41 13.28 11.79
CA ASN A 82 -0.54 13.19 12.90
C ASN A 82 -1.93 12.92 12.34
N LEU A 83 -2.58 11.85 12.78
CA LEU A 83 -3.96 11.55 12.43
C LEU A 83 -4.89 12.26 13.41
N LYS A 84 -5.81 13.06 12.85
CA LYS A 84 -6.76 13.86 13.60
C LYS A 84 -8.16 13.35 13.36
N ASP A 85 -8.85 13.01 14.45
CA ASP A 85 -10.27 12.64 14.39
C ASP A 85 -11.15 13.88 14.22
N ASP A 86 -11.86 13.92 13.10
CA ASP A 86 -12.78 14.98 12.70
C ASP A 86 -14.26 14.55 12.78
N SER A 87 -14.54 13.41 13.40
CA SER A 87 -15.91 12.95 13.65
C SER A 87 -16.71 13.96 14.49
N PRO A 88 -18.00 14.19 14.19
CA PRO A 88 -18.83 15.12 14.94
C PRO A 88 -18.92 14.67 16.40
N ARG A 89 -18.40 15.49 17.32
CA ARG A 89 -18.38 15.16 18.75
C ARG A 89 -19.79 15.18 19.33
N SER A 90 -20.40 14.01 19.50
CA SER A 90 -21.62 13.86 20.28
C SER A 90 -21.26 13.86 21.76
N SER A 91 -21.71 14.86 22.50
CA SER A 91 -21.69 14.99 23.97
C SER A 91 -20.55 15.78 24.61
N SER A 92 -20.96 16.49 25.66
CA SER A 92 -20.28 17.54 26.41
C SER A 92 -19.12 17.09 27.31
N ILE A 93 -18.67 15.83 27.25
CA ILE A 93 -17.60 15.28 28.10
C ILE A 93 -16.78 14.19 27.35
N SER A 94 -16.59 14.32 26.04
CA SER A 94 -15.69 13.42 25.31
C SER A 94 -14.23 13.77 25.62
N LEU A 95 -13.52 12.89 26.35
CA LEU A 95 -12.07 12.90 26.36
C LEU A 95 -11.58 12.86 24.90
N GLU A 96 -10.64 13.72 24.54
CA GLU A 96 -10.07 13.69 23.20
C GLU A 96 -9.36 12.35 22.99
N PRO A 97 -9.61 11.65 21.87
CA PRO A 97 -8.88 10.43 21.55
C PRO A 97 -7.38 10.68 21.61
N ALA A 98 -6.62 9.71 22.11
CA ALA A 98 -5.16 9.83 22.10
C ALA A 98 -4.68 10.06 20.65
N PRO A 99 -3.81 11.06 20.41
CA PRO A 99 -3.35 11.36 19.06
C PRO A 99 -2.58 10.17 18.49
N VAL A 100 -2.91 9.80 17.25
CA VAL A 100 -2.18 8.76 16.51
C VAL A 100 -1.15 9.44 15.62
N THR A 101 0.14 9.25 15.91
CA THR A 101 1.22 9.81 15.11
C THR A 101 1.99 8.69 14.40
N VAL A 102 2.13 8.82 13.09
CA VAL A 102 2.97 7.96 12.25
C VAL A 102 4.31 8.65 12.01
N HIS A 103 5.39 7.97 12.36
CA HIS A 103 6.75 8.40 12.10
C HIS A 103 7.35 7.53 10.98
N ILE A 104 7.82 8.16 9.90
CA ILE A 104 8.43 7.50 8.76
C ILE A 104 9.87 8.00 8.65
N ASP A 105 10.81 7.16 9.09
CA ASP A 105 12.23 7.50 8.98
C ASP A 105 12.69 7.41 7.52
N HIS A 106 12.39 6.29 6.87
CA HIS A 106 12.81 5.99 5.51
C HIS A 106 11.86 5.00 4.83
N LEU A 107 11.26 5.40 3.72
CA LEU A 107 10.32 4.58 2.94
C LEU A 107 10.50 4.86 1.45
N VAL A 108 10.52 3.80 0.65
CA VAL A 108 10.51 3.90 -0.81
C VAL A 108 9.34 3.09 -1.34
N VAL A 109 8.50 3.73 -2.16
CA VAL A 109 7.43 3.08 -2.92
C VAL A 109 7.74 3.19 -4.40
N GLU A 110 7.86 2.05 -5.07
CA GLU A 110 8.12 1.99 -6.51
C GLU A 110 7.00 1.24 -7.22
N ARG A 111 6.53 1.76 -8.37
CA ARG A 111 5.67 1.03 -9.29
C ARG A 111 6.48 0.67 -10.53
N ASN A 112 6.59 -0.62 -10.81
CA ASN A 112 7.33 -1.12 -11.97
C ASN A 112 6.46 -1.17 -13.24
N ASP A 113 7.09 -1.52 -14.36
CA ASP A 113 6.45 -1.61 -15.69
C ASP A 113 5.35 -2.69 -15.77
N ASP A 114 5.39 -3.68 -14.89
CA ASP A 114 4.34 -4.71 -14.76
C ASP A 114 3.14 -4.23 -13.92
N GLY A 115 3.21 -3.01 -13.37
CA GLY A 115 2.18 -2.41 -12.54
C GLY A 115 2.25 -2.77 -11.07
N SER A 116 3.19 -3.63 -10.66
CA SER A 116 3.38 -4.03 -9.27
C SER A 116 3.95 -2.90 -8.43
N PHE A 117 3.47 -2.78 -7.19
CA PHE A 117 3.99 -1.85 -6.19
C PHE A 117 4.96 -2.57 -5.25
N HIS A 118 6.14 -1.98 -5.08
CA HIS A 118 7.17 -2.43 -4.16
C HIS A 118 7.33 -1.39 -3.05
N ILE A 119 7.23 -1.84 -1.80
CA ILE A 119 7.45 -1.01 -0.62
C ILE A 119 8.75 -1.50 0.04
N ARG A 120 9.74 -0.62 0.16
CA ARG A 120 11.10 -0.93 0.63
C ARG A 120 11.58 0.10 1.63
N ASP A 121 12.62 -0.23 2.39
CA ASP A 121 13.41 0.78 3.07
C ASP A 121 14.28 1.57 2.06
N SER A 122 14.80 2.74 2.47
CA SER A 122 15.72 3.52 1.63
C SER A 122 17.16 3.02 1.67
N GLN A 123 17.50 2.05 2.54
CA GLN A 123 18.88 1.64 2.82
C GLN A 123 19.48 0.74 1.72
N MET A 124 18.71 0.35 0.71
CA MET A 124 19.13 -0.62 -0.30
C MET A 124 19.66 -0.04 -1.64
N LEU A 125 19.83 1.28 -1.79
CA LEU A 125 20.26 1.86 -3.08
C LEU A 125 21.78 1.97 -3.31
N ASN A 126 22.62 1.37 -2.46
CA ASN A 126 24.08 1.28 -2.71
C ASN A 126 24.54 -0.11 -3.20
N ILE A 127 23.65 -0.97 -3.68
CA ILE A 127 24.03 -2.26 -4.28
C ILE A 127 23.67 -2.24 -5.76
N GLY A 128 24.54 -1.64 -6.57
CA GLY A 128 24.37 -1.66 -8.02
C GLY A 128 25.11 -0.55 -8.74
N ASN A 129 26.45 -0.60 -8.69
CA ASN A 129 27.38 -0.21 -9.76
C ASN A 129 28.82 -0.35 -9.25
N ASP A 130 29.25 -1.57 -8.96
CA ASP A 130 30.69 -1.84 -8.86
C ASP A 130 30.95 -3.30 -9.24
N LEU A 131 30.80 -3.59 -10.52
CA LEU A 131 31.43 -4.77 -11.12
C LEU A 131 32.37 -4.29 -12.22
N LYS A 132 33.67 -4.49 -11.95
CA LYS A 132 34.89 -4.14 -12.71
C LYS A 132 35.39 -2.73 -12.33
N GLU A 133 36.56 -2.55 -11.70
CA GLU A 133 37.85 -3.11 -12.03
C GLU A 133 38.82 -2.97 -10.84
N ASP A 134 39.69 -3.98 -10.68
CA ASP A 134 40.71 -4.15 -9.65
C ASP A 134 41.76 -3.01 -9.64
N VAL A 135 41.82 -2.16 -8.60
CA VAL A 135 43.07 -1.55 -8.10
C VAL A 135 42.99 -1.24 -6.59
N LYS A 136 43.76 -2.02 -5.83
CA LYS A 136 44.29 -1.80 -4.48
C LYS A 136 44.46 -0.32 -4.06
N SER A 137 43.81 0.09 -2.96
CA SER A 137 44.32 1.11 -2.03
C SER A 137 43.63 1.01 -0.65
N GLU A 138 44.42 0.70 0.37
CA GLU A 138 44.06 0.81 1.78
C GLU A 138 43.66 2.26 2.13
N SER A 139 42.57 2.45 2.88
CA SER A 139 42.54 3.48 3.91
C SER A 139 41.38 3.25 4.89
N THR A 140 41.77 2.88 6.12
CA THR A 140 41.10 3.17 7.40
C THR A 140 39.67 2.65 7.62
N LEU A 141 39.63 1.48 8.26
CA LEU A 141 38.62 1.08 9.24
C LEU A 141 38.23 2.25 10.17
N LEU A 142 36.95 2.63 10.18
CA LEU A 142 36.36 3.35 11.29
C LEU A 142 35.08 2.64 11.74
N THR A 143 35.29 1.76 12.72
CA THR A 143 34.49 1.59 13.94
C THR A 143 32.97 1.59 13.80
N SER A 144 32.42 0.37 13.82
CA SER A 144 31.08 0.05 14.30
C SER A 144 30.76 0.83 15.59
N GLY A 145 29.91 1.85 15.47
CA GLY A 145 29.31 2.55 16.58
C GLY A 145 28.22 1.68 17.20
N LYS A 146 28.49 1.13 18.38
CA LYS A 146 27.45 0.63 19.27
C LYS A 146 26.53 1.79 19.66
N TYR A 147 25.30 1.77 19.20
CA TYR A 147 24.26 2.62 19.77
C TYR A 147 23.75 1.94 21.05
N ASP A 148 24.03 2.55 22.20
CA ASP A 148 23.46 2.19 23.50
C ASP A 148 21.95 2.45 23.46
N LEU A 149 21.18 1.38 23.25
CA LEU A 149 19.73 1.39 23.35
C LEU A 149 19.36 1.49 24.84
N LYS A 150 19.31 2.71 25.39
CA LYS A 150 18.63 2.97 26.67
C LYS A 150 17.17 2.56 26.51
N LYS A 151 16.81 1.39 27.05
CA LYS A 151 15.43 0.92 27.17
C LYS A 151 14.67 1.88 28.09
N GLN A 152 14.07 2.93 27.53
CA GLN A 152 12.92 3.55 28.16
C GLN A 152 11.74 2.60 27.96
N HIS A 153 11.17 2.13 29.06
CA HIS A 153 9.87 1.46 29.06
C HIS A 153 8.82 2.46 28.60
N SER A 154 8.57 2.52 27.29
CA SER A 154 7.35 3.09 26.74
C SER A 154 6.38 1.92 26.56
N VAL A 155 5.22 2.00 27.21
CA VAL A 155 4.14 1.05 27.01
C VAL A 155 3.52 1.38 25.64
N THR A 156 4.00 0.71 24.60
CA THR A 156 3.37 0.76 23.28
C THR A 156 2.07 -0.06 23.36
N GLN A 157 0.91 0.61 23.38
CA GLN A 157 -0.34 -0.06 23.01
C GLN A 157 -0.37 -0.21 21.50
N ALA A 158 0.37 -1.20 20.98
CA ALA A 158 0.21 -1.64 19.62
C ALA A 158 -0.96 -2.64 19.58
N THR A 159 -1.92 -2.42 18.68
CA THR A 159 -2.88 -3.45 18.25
C THR A 159 -2.12 -4.44 17.36
N GLN A 160 -1.10 -5.09 17.91
CA GLN A 160 -0.35 -6.12 17.22
C GLN A 160 -1.13 -7.42 17.38
N THR A 161 -1.83 -7.85 16.33
CA THR A 161 -2.26 -9.24 16.25
C THR A 161 -0.99 -10.09 16.22
N SER A 162 -0.81 -10.92 17.25
CA SER A 162 0.33 -11.85 17.29
C SER A 162 0.21 -12.83 16.12
N PRO A 163 1.32 -13.23 15.48
CA PRO A 163 1.31 -14.34 14.54
C PRO A 163 0.78 -15.57 15.29
N GLU A 164 -0.25 -16.19 14.71
CA GLU A 164 -0.98 -17.30 15.30
C GLU A 164 -0.02 -18.48 15.53
N VAL A 165 0.46 -18.61 16.77
CA VAL A 165 1.12 -19.82 17.24
C VAL A 165 0.05 -20.90 17.35
N PRO A 166 0.30 -22.16 16.95
CA PRO A 166 -0.69 -23.24 17.14
C PRO A 166 -0.85 -23.47 18.65
N TRP A 167 -1.93 -22.96 19.24
CA TRP A 167 -2.16 -23.11 20.68
C TRP A 167 -2.84 -24.46 20.99
N PRO A 168 -2.42 -25.15 22.07
CA PRO A 168 -3.10 -26.32 22.58
C PRO A 168 -4.36 -25.95 23.34
N SER A 169 -5.20 -26.97 23.53
CA SER A 169 -6.59 -26.91 23.99
C SER A 169 -6.80 -26.32 25.40
N GLN A 170 -7.97 -25.67 25.53
CA GLN A 170 -8.84 -25.48 26.70
C GLN A 170 -8.74 -24.22 27.59
N SER A 171 -9.86 -23.47 27.56
CA SER A 171 -10.52 -22.68 28.62
C SER A 171 -9.75 -21.45 29.15
N VAL A 172 -10.32 -20.26 29.40
CA VAL A 172 -11.57 -19.89 30.08
C VAL A 172 -12.00 -18.47 29.62
N ASN A 173 -13.31 -18.23 29.60
CA ASN A 173 -14.08 -17.01 29.25
C ASN A 173 -13.49 -15.61 29.52
N PHE A 174 -13.63 -14.71 28.53
CA PHE A 174 -13.98 -13.29 28.72
C PHE A 174 -14.97 -12.85 27.63
N PRO A 175 -15.98 -11.99 27.93
CA PRO A 175 -17.04 -11.65 27.00
C PRO A 175 -16.73 -10.33 26.28
N GLU A 176 -16.40 -10.41 25.00
CA GLU A 176 -16.43 -9.25 24.11
C GLU A 176 -17.15 -9.64 22.83
N TYR A 177 -18.04 -8.76 22.41
CA TYR A 177 -18.89 -8.87 21.22
C TYR A 177 -18.05 -9.23 19.99
N SER A 178 -17.96 -10.52 19.69
CA SER A 178 -17.37 -11.04 18.48
C SER A 178 -18.51 -11.55 17.60
N PHE A 179 -18.53 -11.13 16.34
CA PHE A 179 -19.22 -11.87 15.30
C PHE A 179 -18.47 -13.20 15.11
N ASP A 180 -18.65 -14.12 16.05
CA ASP A 180 -18.09 -15.48 15.96
C ASP A 180 -18.96 -16.26 14.98
N PHE A 181 -18.67 -16.14 13.68
CA PHE A 181 -19.05 -17.19 12.75
C PHE A 181 -18.32 -18.45 13.19
N THR A 182 -19.06 -19.37 13.79
CA THR A 182 -18.52 -20.68 14.16
C THR A 182 -18.01 -21.37 12.90
N ARG A 183 -16.95 -22.17 13.05
CA ARG A 183 -16.37 -22.98 11.96
C ARG A 183 -17.45 -23.81 11.26
N GLU A 184 -18.42 -24.28 12.02
CA GLU A 184 -19.59 -25.04 11.55
C GLU A 184 -20.46 -24.21 10.60
N GLN A 185 -20.71 -22.93 10.93
CA GLN A 185 -21.51 -22.04 10.11
C GLN A 185 -20.81 -21.71 8.76
N LEU A 186 -19.49 -21.56 8.77
CA LEU A 186 -18.70 -21.39 7.54
C LEU A 186 -18.72 -22.65 6.67
N MET A 187 -18.70 -23.84 7.28
CA MET A 187 -18.82 -25.10 6.55
C MET A 187 -20.21 -25.27 5.94
N GLU A 188 -21.27 -24.89 6.66
CA GLU A 188 -22.65 -24.91 6.17
C GLU A 188 -22.86 -23.95 4.99
N GLU A 189 -22.34 -22.73 5.10
CA GLU A 189 -22.39 -21.76 3.99
C GLU A 189 -21.60 -22.26 2.77
N ASN A 190 -20.44 -22.88 2.97
CA ASN A 190 -19.65 -23.44 1.88
C ASN A 190 -20.41 -24.55 1.13
N GLU A 191 -21.13 -25.41 1.85
CA GLU A 191 -21.97 -26.44 1.24
C GLU A 191 -23.19 -25.84 0.51
N SER A 192 -23.81 -24.82 1.08
CA SER A 192 -24.90 -24.07 0.44
C SER A 192 -24.44 -23.45 -0.89
N LEU A 193 -23.28 -22.78 -0.89
CA LEU A 193 -22.69 -22.18 -2.08
C LEU A 193 -22.34 -23.23 -3.15
N LYS A 194 -21.84 -24.41 -2.76
CA LYS A 194 -21.60 -25.51 -3.72
C LYS A 194 -22.89 -25.98 -4.37
N GLN A 195 -23.98 -26.08 -3.61
CA GLN A 195 -25.28 -26.49 -4.13
C GLN A 195 -25.85 -25.44 -5.09
N GLU A 196 -25.76 -24.16 -4.75
CA GLU A 196 -26.19 -23.07 -5.62
C GLU A 196 -25.36 -23.01 -6.91
N LEU A 197 -24.04 -23.18 -6.82
CA LEU A 197 -23.15 -23.28 -7.97
C LEU A 197 -23.52 -24.46 -8.88
N ALA A 198 -23.83 -25.63 -8.31
CA ALA A 198 -24.27 -26.79 -9.07
C ALA A 198 -25.60 -26.52 -9.80
N LYS A 199 -26.54 -25.85 -9.13
CA LYS A 199 -27.83 -25.45 -9.70
C LYS A 199 -27.64 -24.45 -10.87
N ALA A 200 -26.79 -23.44 -10.69
CA ALA A 200 -26.47 -22.47 -11.73
C ALA A 200 -25.81 -23.14 -12.95
N LYS A 201 -24.90 -24.10 -12.72
CA LYS A 201 -24.27 -24.88 -13.80
C LYS A 201 -25.29 -25.71 -14.59
N MET A 202 -26.27 -26.31 -13.93
CA MET A 202 -27.32 -27.05 -14.64
C MET A 202 -28.21 -26.12 -15.46
N ALA A 203 -28.65 -24.99 -14.90
CA ALA A 203 -29.44 -24.01 -15.63
C ALA A 203 -28.70 -23.46 -16.87
N LEU A 204 -27.38 -23.25 -16.75
CA LEU A 204 -26.55 -22.85 -17.87
C LEU A 204 -26.48 -23.92 -18.97
N ALA A 205 -26.35 -25.20 -18.59
CA ALA A 205 -26.36 -26.30 -19.55
C ALA A 205 -27.71 -26.44 -20.27
N GLU A 206 -28.81 -26.27 -19.56
CA GLU A 206 -30.17 -26.27 -20.11
C GLU A 206 -30.37 -25.14 -21.13
N ALA A 207 -30.03 -23.90 -20.74
CA ALA A 207 -30.11 -22.74 -21.63
C ALA A 207 -29.24 -22.90 -22.89
N HIS A 208 -28.05 -23.52 -22.75
CA HIS A 208 -27.20 -23.81 -23.90
C HIS A 208 -27.87 -24.82 -24.85
N SER A 209 -28.49 -25.88 -24.30
CA SER A 209 -29.18 -26.88 -25.10
C SER A 209 -30.41 -26.34 -25.83
N GLU A 210 -31.17 -25.43 -25.20
CA GLU A 210 -32.32 -24.76 -25.82
C GLU A 210 -31.86 -23.81 -26.94
N LYS A 211 -30.82 -23.02 -26.68
CA LYS A 211 -30.21 -22.14 -27.69
C LYS A 211 -29.75 -22.93 -28.92
N ASP A 212 -29.11 -24.08 -28.74
CA ASP A 212 -28.68 -24.93 -29.85
C ASP A 212 -29.86 -25.54 -30.62
N ALA A 213 -30.93 -25.95 -29.92
CA ALA A 213 -32.16 -26.43 -30.55
C ALA A 213 -32.86 -25.36 -31.39
N LEU A 214 -32.92 -24.12 -30.88
CA LEU A 214 -33.46 -22.96 -31.60
C LEU A 214 -32.60 -22.62 -32.82
N LEU A 215 -31.27 -22.60 -32.67
CA LEU A 215 -30.35 -22.38 -33.79
C LEU A 215 -30.54 -23.43 -34.90
N HIS A 216 -30.72 -24.69 -34.53
CA HIS A 216 -31.00 -25.74 -35.50
C HIS A 216 -32.33 -25.50 -36.24
N ARG A 217 -33.38 -25.09 -35.52
CA ARG A 217 -34.69 -24.76 -36.11
C ARG A 217 -34.62 -23.56 -37.06
N ILE A 218 -33.90 -22.50 -36.69
CA ILE A 218 -33.69 -21.31 -37.54
C ILE A 218 -32.95 -21.70 -38.82
N LYS A 219 -31.87 -22.48 -38.71
CA LYS A 219 -31.13 -22.97 -39.89
C LYS A 219 -32.03 -23.76 -40.83
N LYS A 220 -32.89 -24.63 -40.29
CA LYS A 220 -33.86 -25.39 -41.10
C LYS A 220 -34.84 -24.47 -41.86
N MET A 221 -35.37 -23.45 -41.20
CA MET A 221 -36.31 -22.50 -41.83
C MET A 221 -35.65 -21.50 -42.78
N THR A 222 -34.33 -21.36 -42.75
CA THR A 222 -33.57 -20.45 -43.63
C THR A 222 -33.08 -21.18 -44.91
N VAL A 223 -33.19 -22.50 -44.96
CA VAL A 223 -32.79 -23.36 -46.10
C VAL A 223 -33.99 -23.77 -46.97
N GLU A 224 -35.23 -23.52 -46.51
CA GLU A 224 -36.45 -23.45 -47.34
C GLU A 224 -36.61 -22.04 -47.93
#